data_AF-A0A814EG91-F1
#
_entry.id   AF-A0A814EG91-F1
#
_cell.length_a   1.000
_cell.length_b   1.000
_cell.length_c   1.000
_cell.angle_alpha   90.00
_cell.angle_beta   90.00
_cell.angle_gamma   90.00
#
_symmetry.space_group_name_H-M   'P 1'
#
loop_
_entity.id
_entity.type
_entity.pdbx_description
1 polymer ?
#
loop_
_entity_poly.entity_id
_entity_poly.type
_entity_poly.pdbx_seq_one_letter_code
_entity_poly.pdbx_strand_id
1 'polypeptide(L)'
;MFHKITKKLRRVGNNKIFIIFATVIFLLIRFYFTTHESIPKLPGSYIQSSDIDSKQCNLSLLESDGWFCESNSDWKRRKRIHRLQHKRNRISDDRSLFFQNNWEPTIHCQFERRIGNTGDGGKWICDVYRLRQMNTTDLLIYSFGSNGDFSFEQAVKNMLPKAEIHTFDMQLYKCPDGICTFHQARLGNGKDDDSKSLQMIMKELGHENRHIQILKVDIEGSEYDLFESLLNLSPSNQAKLPYIRQILFEIHLHSDYIDKSIERTHELFELFRANNYVIFHKEVNLDDPRNVFEFALIRLNAAFFTSQL
;
A
#
# COMPACT_ATOMS: atom_id res chain seq x y z
N MET A 1 -25.23 -19.35 -36.03
CA MET A 1 -24.80 -19.55 -37.44
C MET A 1 -23.90 -20.79 -37.58
N PHE A 2 -24.28 -21.93 -37.00
CA PHE A 2 -23.48 -23.17 -36.96
C PHE A 2 -24.33 -24.43 -37.24
N HIS A 3 -25.45 -24.28 -37.94
CA HIS A 3 -26.40 -25.37 -38.18
C HIS A 3 -26.75 -25.57 -39.67
N LYS A 4 -25.89 -25.08 -40.58
CA LYS A 4 -26.13 -25.14 -42.04
C LYS A 4 -24.91 -25.53 -42.89
N ILE A 5 -23.91 -26.21 -42.32
CA ILE A 5 -22.72 -26.70 -43.06
C ILE A 5 -22.52 -28.22 -42.87
N THR A 6 -23.61 -28.99 -42.74
CA THR A 6 -23.52 -30.46 -42.67
C THR A 6 -24.40 -31.19 -43.69
N LYS A 7 -24.87 -30.48 -44.72
CA LYS A 7 -25.73 -31.05 -45.77
C LYS A 7 -25.33 -30.64 -47.19
N LYS A 8 -24.04 -30.77 -47.52
CA LYS A 8 -23.62 -30.94 -48.92
C LYS A 8 -22.18 -31.44 -48.91
N LEU A 9 -22.02 -32.76 -48.98
CA LEU A 9 -20.82 -33.49 -49.47
C LEU A 9 -21.07 -34.98 -49.20
N ARG A 10 -21.98 -35.58 -49.98
CA ARG A 10 -21.99 -37.03 -50.18
C ARG A 10 -21.49 -37.28 -51.61
N ARG A 11 -20.40 -38.05 -51.69
CA ARG A 11 -19.86 -38.75 -52.86
C ARG A 11 -19.24 -37.90 -53.99
N VAL A 12 -17.94 -37.65 -53.86
CA VAL A 12 -16.94 -38.08 -54.87
C VAL A 12 -15.73 -38.60 -54.09
N GLY A 13 -15.28 -39.81 -54.41
CA GLY A 13 -14.17 -40.46 -53.74
C GLY A 13 -12.86 -39.72 -53.98
N ASN A 14 -12.16 -39.41 -52.90
CA ASN A 14 -10.72 -39.16 -52.94
C ASN A 14 -10.13 -39.44 -51.56
N ASN A 15 -10.07 -40.72 -51.19
CA ASN A 15 -9.39 -41.21 -49.98
C ASN A 15 -7.96 -40.64 -49.86
N LYS A 16 -7.31 -40.32 -50.99
CA LYS A 16 -5.98 -39.69 -51.02
C LYS A 16 -5.94 -38.32 -50.33
N ILE A 17 -6.96 -37.47 -50.49
CA ILE A 17 -6.97 -36.12 -49.91
C ILE A 17 -7.15 -36.19 -48.38
N PHE A 18 -8.01 -37.10 -47.91
CA PHE A 18 -8.22 -37.31 -46.47
C PHE A 18 -6.98 -37.91 -45.79
N ILE A 19 -6.30 -38.85 -46.46
CA ILE A 19 -5.04 -39.43 -45.98
C ILE A 19 -3.96 -38.35 -45.91
N ILE A 20 -3.81 -37.52 -46.95
CA ILE A 20 -2.83 -36.42 -46.98
C ILE A 20 -3.07 -35.46 -45.81
N PHE A 21 -4.33 -35.05 -45.59
CA PHE A 21 -4.69 -34.13 -44.51
C PHE A 21 -4.40 -34.73 -43.13
N ALA A 22 -4.71 -36.01 -42.92
CA ALA A 22 -4.41 -36.73 -41.68
C ALA A 22 -2.89 -36.87 -41.44
N THR A 23 -2.10 -37.14 -42.49
CA THR A 23 -0.63 -37.20 -42.38
C THR A 23 -0.01 -35.84 -42.06
N VAL A 24 -0.51 -34.75 -42.63
CA VAL A 24 -0.02 -33.39 -42.33
C VAL A 24 -0.31 -33.03 -40.87
N ILE A 25 -1.51 -33.31 -40.38
CA ILE A 25 -1.86 -33.09 -38.97
C ILE A 25 -0.97 -33.93 -38.04
N PHE A 26 -0.74 -35.20 -38.37
CA PHE A 26 0.13 -36.06 -37.57
C PHE A 26 1.57 -35.57 -37.53
N LEU A 27 2.10 -35.08 -38.66
CA LEU A 27 3.44 -34.48 -38.73
C LEU A 27 3.53 -33.17 -37.94
N LEU A 28 2.50 -32.32 -37.96
CA LEU A 28 2.45 -31.10 -37.15
C LEU A 28 2.39 -31.40 -35.65
N ILE A 29 1.62 -32.43 -35.24
CA ILE A 29 1.57 -32.88 -33.85
C ILE A 29 2.93 -33.46 -33.42
N ARG A 30 3.55 -34.31 -34.25
CA ARG A 30 4.90 -34.83 -34.01
C ARG A 30 5.92 -33.70 -33.89
N PHE A 31 5.87 -32.70 -34.77
CA PHE A 31 6.75 -31.54 -34.73
C PHE A 31 6.57 -30.75 -33.41
N TYR A 32 5.32 -30.48 -33.02
CA TYR A 32 4.99 -29.80 -31.76
C TYR A 32 5.54 -30.54 -30.53
N PHE A 33 5.40 -31.88 -30.47
CA PHE A 33 5.95 -32.67 -29.38
C PHE A 33 7.48 -32.75 -29.42
N THR A 34 8.11 -32.83 -30.60
CA THR A 34 9.59 -32.81 -30.70
C THR A 34 10.20 -31.46 -30.32
N THR A 35 9.48 -30.34 -30.48
CA THR A 35 9.96 -29.00 -30.10
C THR A 35 9.72 -28.65 -28.63
N HIS A 36 8.99 -29.47 -27.88
CA HIS A 36 8.60 -29.17 -26.48
C HIS A 36 9.07 -30.20 -25.45
N GLU A 37 9.85 -31.20 -25.83
CA GLU A 37 10.60 -32.02 -24.87
C GLU A 37 12.02 -31.48 -24.66
N SER A 38 12.17 -30.50 -23.77
CA SER A 38 13.31 -30.40 -22.83
C SER A 38 13.29 -29.05 -22.10
N ILE A 39 12.60 -28.98 -20.96
CA ILE A 39 12.95 -27.97 -19.94
C ILE A 39 14.19 -28.53 -19.23
N PRO A 40 15.35 -27.85 -19.26
CA PRO A 40 16.52 -28.31 -18.53
C PRO A 40 16.22 -28.30 -17.03
N LYS A 41 16.32 -29.47 -16.38
CA LYS A 41 16.30 -29.57 -14.93
C LYS A 41 17.57 -28.90 -14.40
N LEU A 42 17.42 -27.74 -13.74
CA LEU A 42 18.51 -27.13 -12.98
C LEU A 42 19.02 -28.14 -11.93
N PRO A 43 20.35 -28.30 -11.76
CA PRO A 43 20.90 -29.20 -10.76
C PRO A 43 20.51 -28.70 -9.37
N GLY A 44 19.62 -29.45 -8.71
CA GLY A 44 19.29 -29.24 -7.31
C GLY A 44 20.46 -29.66 -6.43
N SER A 45 21.36 -28.73 -6.13
CA SER A 45 22.16 -28.83 -4.92
C SER A 45 21.21 -28.62 -3.73
N TYR A 46 20.75 -29.73 -3.16
CA TYR A 46 20.13 -29.73 -1.83
C TYR A 46 21.19 -29.23 -0.83
N ILE A 47 21.13 -27.93 -0.51
CA ILE A 47 21.80 -27.41 0.68
C ILE A 47 21.10 -28.09 1.85
N GLN A 48 21.86 -28.88 2.62
CA GLN A 48 21.37 -29.49 3.85
C GLN A 48 20.80 -28.40 4.76
N SER A 49 19.56 -28.63 5.19
CA SER A 49 18.72 -27.70 5.95
C SER A 49 19.13 -27.55 7.42
N SER A 50 20.43 -27.52 7.71
CA SER A 50 20.95 -27.38 9.08
C SER A 50 21.85 -26.16 9.29
N ASP A 51 22.10 -25.36 8.25
CA ASP A 51 22.88 -24.10 8.34
C ASP A 51 22.05 -22.82 8.08
N ILE A 52 20.73 -22.94 7.93
CA ILE A 52 19.83 -21.81 7.60
C ILE A 52 19.04 -21.39 8.84
N ASP A 53 19.71 -20.99 9.90
CA ASP A 53 19.08 -20.16 10.93
C ASP A 53 20.11 -19.28 11.66
N SER A 54 20.48 -18.19 10.99
CA SER A 54 20.55 -16.88 11.64
C SER A 54 20.80 -15.84 10.55
N LYS A 55 19.74 -15.41 9.85
CA LYS A 55 19.81 -14.09 9.22
C LYS A 55 20.01 -13.12 10.37
N GLN A 56 21.24 -12.64 10.56
CA GLN A 56 21.57 -11.63 11.54
C GLN A 56 20.89 -10.32 11.10
N CYS A 57 19.61 -10.18 11.46
CA CYS A 57 18.76 -9.05 11.13
C CYS A 57 18.51 -8.13 12.32
N ASN A 58 19.38 -8.22 13.33
CA ASN A 58 19.31 -7.42 14.55
C ASN A 58 19.24 -5.91 14.23
N LEU A 59 20.02 -5.44 13.25
CA LEU A 59 20.01 -4.03 12.88
C LEU A 59 18.68 -3.62 12.23
N SER A 60 18.16 -4.42 11.29
CA SER A 60 16.90 -4.08 10.64
C SER A 60 15.72 -4.18 11.60
N LEU A 61 15.69 -5.18 12.48
CA LEU A 61 14.66 -5.31 13.51
C LEU A 61 14.68 -4.13 14.46
N LEU A 62 15.85 -3.70 14.93
CA LEU A 62 16.00 -2.52 15.79
C LEU A 62 15.52 -1.25 15.06
N GLU A 63 16.02 -1.00 13.86
CA GLU A 63 15.79 0.26 13.16
C GLU A 63 14.41 0.36 12.48
N SER A 64 13.63 -0.72 12.47
CA SER A 64 12.28 -0.75 11.91
C SER A 64 11.19 -1.07 12.91
N ASP A 65 11.52 -1.08 14.21
CA ASP A 65 10.61 -1.53 15.28
C ASP A 65 10.02 -2.92 14.96
N GLY A 66 10.87 -3.86 14.54
CA GLY A 66 10.52 -5.25 14.23
C GLY A 66 9.90 -5.50 12.85
N TRP A 67 9.75 -4.48 12.01
CA TRP A 67 9.04 -4.60 10.73
C TRP A 67 9.83 -5.27 9.61
N PHE A 68 11.13 -5.01 9.51
CA PHE A 68 11.99 -5.59 8.47
C PHE A 68 13.00 -6.56 9.10
N CYS A 69 13.20 -7.72 8.46
CA CYS A 69 14.28 -8.66 8.80
C CYS A 69 15.15 -8.90 7.57
N GLU A 70 16.25 -8.16 7.50
CA GLU A 70 17.24 -8.19 6.43
C GLU A 70 18.63 -8.40 7.02
N SER A 71 19.56 -8.94 6.23
CA SER A 71 20.96 -8.99 6.69
C SER A 71 21.47 -7.59 7.01
N ASN A 72 22.40 -7.45 7.96
CA ASN A 72 23.00 -6.15 8.26
C ASN A 72 23.59 -5.44 7.02
N SER A 73 24.14 -6.19 6.06
CA SER A 73 24.66 -5.63 4.80
C SER A 73 23.55 -5.10 3.89
N ASP A 74 22.43 -5.83 3.77
CA ASP A 74 21.28 -5.40 2.96
C ASP A 74 20.58 -4.21 3.62
N TRP A 75 20.45 -4.21 4.94
CA TRP A 75 19.87 -3.08 5.67
C TRP A 75 20.73 -1.81 5.52
N LYS A 76 22.07 -1.91 5.63
CA LYS A 76 22.98 -0.80 5.33
C LYS A 76 22.85 -0.31 3.88
N ARG A 77 22.65 -1.22 2.92
CA ARG A 77 22.38 -0.87 1.52
C ARG A 77 21.06 -0.12 1.39
N ARG A 78 19.99 -0.58 2.03
CA ARG A 78 18.68 0.08 2.09
C ARG A 78 18.78 1.51 2.64
N LYS A 79 19.49 1.71 3.76
CA LYS A 79 19.75 3.05 4.32
C LYS A 79 20.44 3.97 3.30
N ARG A 80 21.42 3.44 2.56
CA ARG A 80 22.11 4.19 1.50
C ARG A 80 21.17 4.55 0.35
N ILE A 81 20.36 3.61 -0.12
CA ILE A 81 19.37 3.85 -1.18
C ILE A 81 18.36 4.89 -0.74
N HIS A 82 17.82 4.79 0.48
CA HIS A 82 16.90 5.79 1.04
C HIS A 82 17.50 7.21 1.00
N ARG A 83 18.74 7.38 1.46
CA ARG A 83 19.42 8.68 1.43
C ARG A 83 19.63 9.20 0.00
N LEU A 84 19.95 8.31 -0.95
CA LEU A 84 20.13 8.69 -2.35
C LEU A 84 18.81 9.11 -2.99
N GLN A 85 17.72 8.36 -2.78
CA GLN A 85 16.39 8.69 -3.29
C GLN A 85 15.87 9.98 -2.67
N HIS A 86 16.03 10.16 -1.36
CA HIS A 86 15.65 11.39 -0.69
C HIS A 86 16.35 12.63 -1.28
N LYS A 87 17.65 12.55 -1.59
CA LYS A 87 18.39 13.64 -2.25
C LYS A 87 17.95 13.93 -3.68
N ARG A 88 17.30 12.97 -4.34
CA ARG A 88 16.80 13.10 -5.71
C ARG A 88 15.36 13.58 -5.79
N ASN A 89 14.65 13.62 -4.65
CA ASN A 89 13.35 14.28 -4.56
C ASN A 89 13.52 15.80 -4.66
N ARG A 90 12.40 16.50 -4.85
CA ARG A 90 12.36 17.97 -4.98
C ARG A 90 13.01 18.48 -6.27
N ILE A 91 12.66 17.88 -7.41
CA ILE A 91 13.27 18.19 -8.71
C ILE A 91 12.74 19.52 -9.27
N SER A 92 11.43 19.75 -9.22
CA SER A 92 10.78 20.92 -9.79
C SER A 92 9.42 21.14 -9.16
N ASP A 93 9.08 22.39 -8.87
CA ASP A 93 7.79 22.80 -8.34
C ASP A 93 6.81 23.22 -9.45
N ASP A 94 7.05 22.82 -10.70
CA ASP A 94 6.07 23.01 -11.77
C ASP A 94 4.75 22.31 -11.42
N ARG A 95 3.67 23.09 -11.30
CA ARG A 95 2.35 22.58 -10.86
C ARG A 95 1.88 21.40 -11.70
N SER A 96 2.06 21.45 -13.02
CA SER A 96 1.50 20.44 -13.92
C SER A 96 2.14 19.06 -13.76
N LEU A 97 3.33 19.04 -13.17
CA LEU A 97 4.13 17.84 -12.93
C LEU A 97 4.57 17.74 -11.46
N PHE A 98 3.89 18.43 -10.53
CA PHE A 98 4.39 18.60 -9.16
C PHE A 98 4.62 17.24 -8.49
N PHE A 99 3.59 16.38 -8.44
CA PHE A 99 3.76 15.07 -7.82
C PHE A 99 4.64 14.13 -8.64
N GLN A 100 4.76 14.31 -9.95
CA GLN A 100 5.69 13.53 -10.79
C GLN A 100 7.15 13.89 -10.53
N ASN A 101 7.43 15.13 -10.11
CA ASN A 101 8.79 15.64 -9.85
C ASN A 101 9.20 15.59 -8.38
N ASN A 102 8.26 15.31 -7.48
CA ASN A 102 8.46 15.43 -6.04
C ASN A 102 7.99 14.18 -5.27
N TRP A 103 8.56 14.02 -4.07
CA TRP A 103 8.11 13.04 -3.07
C TRP A 103 8.00 11.58 -3.56
N GLU A 104 8.96 11.10 -4.35
CA GLU A 104 9.05 9.68 -4.73
C GLU A 104 9.32 8.77 -3.53
N PRO A 105 8.89 7.50 -3.59
CA PRO A 105 9.22 6.47 -2.61
C PRO A 105 10.73 6.39 -2.34
N THR A 106 11.07 6.35 -1.06
CA THR A 106 12.47 6.31 -0.60
C THR A 106 12.81 4.98 0.09
N ILE A 107 11.84 4.11 0.31
CA ILE A 107 12.07 2.76 0.81
C ILE A 107 11.25 1.77 -0.01
N HIS A 108 11.77 0.56 -0.19
CA HIS A 108 11.05 -0.51 -0.90
C HIS A 108 10.39 -1.47 0.08
N CYS A 109 9.11 -1.78 -0.11
CA CYS A 109 8.43 -2.83 0.64
C CYS A 109 8.21 -4.06 -0.24
N GLN A 110 8.96 -5.14 0.01
CA GLN A 110 8.98 -6.33 -0.86
C GLN A 110 7.60 -6.99 -1.06
N PHE A 111 6.73 -6.92 -0.05
CA PHE A 111 5.40 -7.53 -0.07
C PHE A 111 4.32 -6.47 0.08
N GLU A 112 4.53 -5.25 -0.43
CA GLU A 112 3.43 -4.31 -0.56
C GLU A 112 2.34 -4.86 -1.48
N ARG A 113 1.08 -4.58 -1.14
CA ARG A 113 -0.07 -5.06 -1.90
C ARG A 113 -1.20 -4.05 -1.83
N ARG A 114 -1.85 -3.86 -2.97
CA ARG A 114 -3.10 -3.10 -3.09
C ARG A 114 -4.27 -3.92 -2.54
N ILE A 115 -5.02 -3.33 -1.61
CA ILE A 115 -6.15 -3.96 -0.90
C ILE A 115 -7.39 -3.08 -1.08
N GLY A 116 -8.55 -3.70 -1.34
CA GLY A 116 -9.81 -3.01 -1.65
C GLY A 116 -10.17 -3.11 -3.13
N ASN A 117 -11.00 -2.19 -3.61
CA ASN A 117 -11.43 -2.11 -5.01
C ASN A 117 -10.23 -1.95 -5.98
N THR A 118 -10.45 -2.31 -7.24
CA THR A 118 -9.54 -1.94 -8.34
C THR A 118 -9.93 -0.56 -8.86
N GLY A 119 -8.96 0.30 -9.19
CA GLY A 119 -9.26 1.72 -9.41
C GLY A 119 -9.44 2.41 -8.06
N ASP A 120 -10.36 3.34 -7.96
CA ASP A 120 -10.58 4.13 -6.74
C ASP A 120 -10.95 3.29 -5.49
N GLY A 121 -10.66 3.82 -4.30
CA GLY A 121 -11.02 3.28 -2.98
C GLY A 121 -10.05 2.25 -2.38
N GLY A 122 -9.31 1.50 -3.21
CA GLY A 122 -8.26 0.58 -2.74
C GLY A 122 -6.99 1.32 -2.31
N LYS A 123 -6.24 0.82 -1.31
CA LYS A 123 -4.99 1.43 -0.84
C LYS A 123 -3.85 0.41 -0.74
N TRP A 124 -2.60 0.86 -0.80
CA TRP A 124 -1.40 0.02 -0.71
C TRP A 124 -0.95 -0.20 0.73
N ILE A 125 -0.85 -1.46 1.16
CA ILE A 125 -0.33 -1.82 2.48
C ILE A 125 1.02 -2.51 2.31
N CYS A 126 2.03 -2.04 3.03
CA CYS A 126 3.31 -2.73 3.13
C CYS A 126 3.13 -4.01 3.96
N ASP A 127 3.40 -5.17 3.36
CA ASP A 127 3.45 -6.50 4.00
C ASP A 127 2.31 -6.77 5.01
N VAL A 128 1.09 -6.80 4.50
CA VAL A 128 -0.13 -7.14 5.28
C VAL A 128 -0.03 -8.49 5.99
N TYR A 129 0.82 -9.42 5.54
CA TYR A 129 0.98 -10.72 6.17
C TYR A 129 1.68 -10.66 7.52
N ARG A 130 2.54 -9.65 7.78
CA ARG A 130 3.13 -9.44 9.12
C ARG A 130 2.09 -9.11 10.17
N LEU A 131 1.01 -8.42 9.78
CA LEU A 131 -0.09 -8.09 10.67
C LEU A 131 -0.89 -9.34 11.11
N ARG A 132 -0.89 -10.43 10.34
CA ARG A 132 -1.59 -11.68 10.70
C ARG A 132 -1.06 -12.33 11.97
N GLN A 133 0.20 -12.08 12.30
CA GLN A 133 0.88 -12.65 13.46
C GLN A 133 0.58 -11.87 14.75
N MET A 134 0.01 -10.67 14.63
CA MET A 134 -0.34 -9.83 15.78
C MET A 134 -1.58 -10.38 16.50
N ASN A 135 -1.67 -10.11 17.80
CA ASN A 135 -2.87 -10.39 18.58
C ASN A 135 -3.98 -9.38 18.21
N THR A 136 -5.23 -9.79 18.41
CA THR A 136 -6.42 -8.95 18.15
C THR A 136 -6.33 -7.59 18.85
N THR A 137 -5.87 -7.57 20.11
CA THR A 137 -5.72 -6.34 20.91
C THR A 137 -4.72 -5.35 20.32
N ASP A 138 -3.79 -5.83 19.50
CA ASP A 138 -2.68 -5.04 18.95
C ASP A 138 -2.94 -4.64 17.48
N LEU A 139 -4.02 -5.15 16.87
CA LEU A 139 -4.35 -4.96 15.46
C LEU A 139 -5.52 -3.99 15.27
N LEU A 140 -5.25 -2.72 15.58
CA LEU A 140 -6.18 -1.61 15.42
C LEU A 140 -6.02 -0.93 14.06
N ILE A 141 -7.12 -0.74 13.35
CA ILE A 141 -7.18 -0.09 12.03
C ILE A 141 -8.23 1.01 12.06
N TYR A 142 -7.83 2.21 11.65
CA TYR A 142 -8.75 3.33 11.45
C TYR A 142 -8.82 3.68 9.97
N SER A 143 -10.04 3.91 9.49
CA SER A 143 -10.32 4.32 8.12
C SER A 143 -11.24 5.53 8.11
N PHE A 144 -10.75 6.66 7.61
CA PHE A 144 -11.49 7.91 7.54
C PHE A 144 -11.87 8.22 6.09
N GLY A 145 -13.12 8.66 5.92
CA GLY A 145 -13.73 8.97 4.63
C GLY A 145 -13.94 7.71 3.81
N SER A 146 -15.01 7.00 4.17
CA SER A 146 -15.44 5.80 3.46
C SER A 146 -16.31 6.15 2.25
N ASN A 147 -17.05 7.26 2.33
CA ASN A 147 -18.08 7.65 1.38
C ASN A 147 -19.07 6.49 1.05
N GLY A 148 -19.33 5.63 2.04
CA GLY A 148 -20.16 4.44 1.89
C GLY A 148 -19.53 3.26 1.15
N ASP A 149 -18.30 3.40 0.64
CA ASP A 149 -17.50 2.29 0.13
C ASP A 149 -16.72 1.62 1.28
N PHE A 150 -17.01 0.34 1.51
CA PHE A 150 -16.37 -0.49 2.54
C PHE A 150 -15.46 -1.57 1.93
N SER A 151 -15.12 -1.47 0.64
CA SER A 151 -14.34 -2.47 -0.08
C SER A 151 -12.96 -2.69 0.53
N PHE A 152 -12.30 -1.61 0.95
CA PHE A 152 -11.01 -1.65 1.62
C PHE A 152 -11.11 -2.40 2.95
N GLU A 153 -12.02 -2.01 3.83
CA GLU A 153 -12.24 -2.59 5.15
C GLU A 153 -12.60 -4.07 5.03
N GLN A 154 -13.49 -4.40 4.09
CA GLN A 154 -13.90 -5.77 3.82
C GLN A 154 -12.72 -6.62 3.36
N ALA A 155 -11.88 -6.11 2.44
CA ALA A 155 -10.71 -6.82 1.95
C ALA A 155 -9.64 -6.99 3.05
N VAL A 156 -9.40 -5.95 3.86
CA VAL A 156 -8.51 -6.02 5.02
C VAL A 156 -9.03 -7.04 6.04
N LYS A 157 -10.32 -7.01 6.40
CA LYS A 157 -10.93 -7.94 7.35
C LYS A 157 -10.83 -9.40 6.88
N ASN A 158 -11.00 -9.65 5.59
CA ASN A 158 -10.83 -10.99 5.00
C ASN A 158 -9.40 -11.52 5.17
N MET A 159 -8.40 -10.65 5.05
CA MET A 159 -7.00 -11.02 5.23
C MET A 159 -6.58 -11.08 6.70
N LEU A 160 -7.19 -10.23 7.52
CA LEU A 160 -6.93 -10.03 8.94
C LEU A 160 -8.24 -10.20 9.75
N PRO A 161 -8.76 -11.43 9.90
CA PRO A 161 -10.06 -11.65 10.57
C PRO A 161 -10.12 -11.11 12.01
N LYS A 162 -8.96 -11.04 12.67
CA LYS A 162 -8.76 -10.52 14.03
C LYS A 162 -8.63 -9.00 14.10
N ALA A 163 -8.56 -8.29 12.98
CA ALA A 163 -8.40 -6.84 13.00
C ALA A 163 -9.63 -6.17 13.60
N GLU A 164 -9.39 -5.20 14.47
CA GLU A 164 -10.41 -4.30 14.96
C GLU A 164 -10.40 -3.06 14.06
N ILE A 165 -11.49 -2.90 13.30
CA ILE A 165 -11.60 -1.87 12.26
C ILE A 165 -12.66 -0.87 12.69
N HIS A 166 -12.27 0.40 12.76
CA HIS A 166 -13.19 1.52 12.95
C HIS A 166 -13.19 2.39 11.70
N THR A 167 -14.39 2.63 11.17
CA THR A 167 -14.58 3.44 9.98
C THR A 167 -15.35 4.69 10.33
N PHE A 168 -14.90 5.83 9.82
CA PHE A 168 -15.39 7.14 10.17
C PHE A 168 -15.78 7.92 8.93
N ASP A 169 -16.94 8.58 8.97
CA ASP A 169 -17.39 9.46 7.90
C ASP A 169 -18.29 10.57 8.46
N MET A 170 -18.43 11.67 7.72
CA MET A 170 -19.36 12.74 8.07
C MET A 170 -20.81 12.35 7.82
N GLN A 171 -21.04 11.52 6.80
CA GLN A 171 -22.37 10.99 6.49
C GLN A 171 -22.61 9.69 7.26
N LEU A 172 -23.89 9.33 7.41
CA LEU A 172 -24.26 8.09 8.08
C LEU A 172 -24.34 6.95 7.06
N TYR A 173 -23.48 5.95 7.22
CA TYR A 173 -23.49 4.73 6.42
C TYR A 173 -23.61 3.49 7.30
N LYS A 174 -23.97 2.37 6.67
CA LYS A 174 -24.02 1.07 7.34
C LYS A 174 -22.83 0.22 6.90
N CYS A 175 -21.84 0.09 7.80
CA CYS A 175 -20.78 -0.90 7.60
C CYS A 175 -21.36 -2.32 7.58
N PRO A 176 -20.86 -3.22 6.70
CA PRO A 176 -21.31 -4.60 6.69
C PRO A 176 -21.05 -5.32 8.02
N ASP A 177 -21.96 -6.22 8.40
CA ASP A 177 -21.93 -6.90 9.69
C ASP A 177 -20.62 -7.70 9.86
N GLY A 178 -19.94 -7.51 10.99
CA GLY A 178 -18.69 -8.19 11.31
C GLY A 178 -17.45 -7.64 10.61
N ILE A 179 -17.58 -6.57 9.81
CA ILE A 179 -16.44 -5.97 9.10
C ILE A 179 -15.78 -4.85 9.90
N CYS A 180 -16.56 -3.86 10.29
CA CYS A 180 -16.08 -2.70 11.01
C CYS A 180 -17.15 -2.13 11.95
N THR A 181 -16.70 -1.33 12.91
CA THR A 181 -17.58 -0.46 13.70
C THR A 181 -17.62 0.90 13.02
N PHE A 182 -18.80 1.34 12.60
CA PHE A 182 -18.98 2.63 11.94
C PHE A 182 -19.23 3.76 12.94
N HIS A 183 -18.65 4.94 12.67
CA HIS A 183 -18.79 6.14 13.48
C HIS A 183 -19.09 7.32 12.57
N GLN A 184 -20.19 8.03 12.84
CA GLN A 184 -20.42 9.32 12.20
C GLN A 184 -19.57 10.38 12.91
N ALA A 185 -18.45 10.76 12.31
CA ALA A 185 -17.53 11.73 12.88
C ALA A 185 -16.72 12.43 11.78
N ARG A 186 -16.55 13.75 11.93
CA ARG A 186 -15.61 14.53 11.13
C ARG A 186 -14.27 14.56 11.83
N LEU A 187 -13.20 14.18 11.12
CA LEU A 187 -11.84 14.30 11.63
C LEU A 187 -11.35 15.74 11.43
N GLY A 188 -10.70 16.31 12.43
CA GLY A 188 -10.19 17.68 12.40
C GLY A 188 -9.39 18.03 13.65
N ASN A 189 -9.27 19.32 13.98
CA ASN A 189 -8.45 19.77 15.11
C ASN A 189 -9.20 19.71 16.47
N GLY A 190 -10.49 19.35 16.48
CA GLY A 190 -11.28 19.27 17.71
C GLY A 190 -11.74 20.63 18.25
N LYS A 191 -11.64 21.70 17.45
CA LYS A 191 -11.95 23.08 17.86
C LYS A 191 -12.87 23.73 16.84
N ASP A 192 -13.92 24.36 17.34
CA ASP A 192 -14.73 25.35 16.62
C ASP A 192 -15.65 24.85 15.48
N ASP A 193 -15.72 23.54 15.18
CA ASP A 193 -16.54 23.01 14.07
C ASP A 193 -17.13 21.58 14.25
N ASP A 194 -17.28 21.12 15.50
CA ASP A 194 -17.72 19.76 15.87
C ASP A 194 -16.85 18.61 15.30
N SER A 195 -15.71 18.92 14.67
CA SER A 195 -14.70 17.91 14.33
C SER A 195 -14.08 17.32 15.59
N LYS A 196 -13.49 16.13 15.45
CA LYS A 196 -12.75 15.45 16.52
C LYS A 196 -11.30 15.28 16.11
N SER A 197 -10.39 15.51 17.05
CA SER A 197 -8.99 15.13 16.85
C SER A 197 -8.83 13.62 16.95
N LEU A 198 -7.77 13.09 16.32
CA LEU A 198 -7.45 11.67 16.42
C LEU A 198 -7.28 11.22 17.88
N GLN A 199 -6.66 12.05 18.72
CA GLN A 199 -6.49 11.78 20.15
C GLN A 199 -7.83 11.72 20.89
N MET A 200 -8.79 12.60 20.56
CA MET A 200 -10.13 12.56 21.14
C MET A 200 -10.85 11.27 20.75
N ILE A 201 -10.80 10.88 19.47
CA ILE A 201 -11.37 9.62 18.98
C ILE A 201 -10.75 8.43 19.70
N MET A 202 -9.42 8.38 19.80
CA MET A 202 -8.73 7.32 20.54
C MET A 202 -9.16 7.27 22.00
N LYS A 203 -9.34 8.41 22.66
CA LYS A 203 -9.83 8.48 24.04
C LYS A 203 -11.26 7.96 24.20
N GLU A 204 -12.18 8.42 23.36
CA GLU A 204 -13.58 8.00 23.40
C GLU A 204 -13.75 6.49 23.16
N LEU A 205 -12.89 5.91 22.32
CA LEU A 205 -12.88 4.48 22.02
C LEU A 205 -12.01 3.65 23.00
N GLY A 206 -11.33 4.27 23.96
CA GLY A 206 -10.46 3.57 24.92
C GLY A 206 -9.15 3.05 24.33
N HIS A 207 -8.65 3.67 23.26
CA HIS A 207 -7.47 3.28 22.47
C HIS A 207 -6.22 4.11 22.76
N GLU A 208 -6.20 4.95 23.81
CA GLU A 208 -5.08 5.87 24.13
C GLU A 208 -3.72 5.16 24.26
N ASN A 209 -3.72 3.91 24.72
CA ASN A 209 -2.51 3.09 24.93
C ASN A 209 -2.30 2.04 23.83
N ARG A 210 -2.96 2.18 22.67
CA ARG A 210 -2.87 1.24 21.54
C ARG A 210 -2.11 1.86 20.39
N HIS A 211 -1.52 0.99 19.56
CA HIS A 211 -0.89 1.38 18.32
C HIS A 211 -1.86 1.19 17.16
N ILE A 212 -1.99 2.21 16.31
CA ILE A 212 -2.75 2.10 15.07
C ILE A 212 -1.83 1.42 14.05
N GLN A 213 -2.20 0.24 13.56
CA GLN A 213 -1.37 -0.48 12.59
C GLN A 213 -1.54 0.08 11.18
N ILE A 214 -2.77 0.46 10.82
CA ILE A 214 -3.09 1.10 9.54
C ILE A 214 -4.03 2.27 9.82
N LEU A 215 -3.65 3.45 9.35
CA LEU A 215 -4.49 4.64 9.29
C LEU A 215 -4.74 4.97 7.81
N LYS A 216 -5.93 4.68 7.31
CA LYS A 216 -6.41 5.18 6.00
C LYS A 216 -7.06 6.55 6.20
N VAL A 217 -6.67 7.53 5.40
CA VAL A 217 -7.22 8.90 5.41
C VAL A 217 -7.57 9.31 3.99
N ASP A 218 -8.83 9.56 3.74
CA ASP A 218 -9.33 9.99 2.43
C ASP A 218 -10.51 10.95 2.63
N ILE A 219 -10.23 12.21 2.96
CA ILE A 219 -11.20 13.14 3.56
C ILE A 219 -11.30 14.45 2.76
N GLU A 220 -11.17 14.34 1.44
CA GLU A 220 -11.50 15.37 0.45
C GLU A 220 -10.84 16.73 0.75
N GLY A 221 -9.53 16.72 0.97
CA GLY A 221 -8.72 17.94 1.10
C GLY A 221 -8.48 18.42 2.53
N SER A 222 -9.13 17.80 3.52
CA SER A 222 -8.89 18.07 4.96
C SER A 222 -7.64 17.35 5.51
N GLU A 223 -6.88 16.66 4.66
CA GLU A 223 -5.70 15.88 5.08
C GLU A 223 -4.57 16.76 5.62
N TYR A 224 -4.38 17.96 5.03
CA TYR A 224 -3.35 18.88 5.50
C TYR A 224 -3.59 19.30 6.93
N ASP A 225 -4.79 19.81 7.26
CA ASP A 225 -5.13 20.28 8.60
C ASP A 225 -5.00 19.13 9.63
N LEU A 226 -5.45 17.94 9.24
CA LEU A 226 -5.29 16.74 10.05
C LEU A 226 -3.82 16.46 10.36
N PHE A 227 -3.00 16.26 9.33
CA PHE A 227 -1.64 15.78 9.51
C PHE A 227 -0.74 16.87 10.09
N GLU A 228 -0.95 18.14 9.75
CA GLU A 228 -0.30 19.26 10.41
C GLU A 228 -0.67 19.27 11.90
N SER A 229 -1.95 19.18 12.27
CA SER A 229 -2.32 19.12 13.69
C SER A 229 -1.79 17.86 14.39
N LEU A 230 -1.70 16.73 13.69
CA LEU A 230 -1.25 15.46 14.25
C LEU A 230 0.27 15.41 14.39
N LEU A 231 1.03 16.02 13.49
CA LEU A 231 2.49 15.87 13.38
C LEU A 231 3.26 17.13 13.77
N ASN A 232 2.60 18.29 13.89
CA ASN A 232 3.24 19.53 14.29
C ASN A 232 3.62 19.46 15.78
N LEU A 233 4.93 19.24 16.00
CA LEU A 233 5.51 19.04 17.30
C LEU A 233 6.25 20.29 17.77
N SER A 234 5.75 20.88 18.84
CA SER A 234 6.63 21.52 19.83
C SER A 234 7.46 20.43 20.54
N PRO A 235 8.72 20.70 20.95
CA PRO A 235 9.53 19.80 21.80
C PRO A 235 8.80 19.28 23.04
N SER A 236 7.80 20.01 23.54
CA SER A 236 6.95 19.62 24.68
C SER A 236 5.84 18.59 24.37
N ASN A 237 5.51 18.35 23.10
CA ASN A 237 4.36 17.52 22.68
C ASN A 237 4.76 16.18 22.05
N GLN A 238 6.05 15.91 21.84
CA GLN A 238 6.54 14.69 21.16
C GLN A 238 6.21 13.39 21.91
N ALA A 239 6.00 13.47 23.23
CA ALA A 239 5.63 12.33 24.07
C ALA A 239 4.13 11.93 24.02
N LYS A 240 3.29 12.65 23.23
CA LYS A 240 1.83 12.43 23.19
C LYS A 240 1.28 11.97 21.84
N LEU A 241 2.14 11.77 20.82
CA LEU A 241 1.64 11.31 19.52
C LEU A 241 1.30 9.82 19.55
N PRO A 242 0.13 9.42 19.06
CA PRO A 242 -0.19 8.01 18.92
C PRO A 242 0.80 7.35 17.96
N TYR A 243 1.20 6.12 18.28
CA TYR A 243 2.01 5.34 17.37
C TYR A 243 1.14 4.85 16.22
N ILE A 244 1.44 5.31 15.00
CA ILE A 244 0.82 4.81 13.78
C ILE A 244 1.92 4.11 12.96
N ARG A 245 1.69 2.85 12.60
CA ARG A 245 2.67 2.05 11.86
C ARG A 245 2.67 2.40 10.37
N GLN A 246 1.50 2.43 9.74
CA GLN A 246 1.33 2.79 8.34
C GLN A 246 0.26 3.86 8.19
N ILE A 247 0.55 4.87 7.38
CA ILE A 247 -0.39 5.92 6.99
C ILE A 247 -0.61 5.79 5.49
N LEU A 248 -1.86 5.60 5.10
CA LEU A 248 -2.31 5.50 3.72
C LEU A 248 -3.21 6.70 3.48
N PHE A 249 -2.86 7.61 2.58
CA PHE A 249 -3.66 8.80 2.39
C PHE A 249 -3.71 9.27 0.95
N GLU A 250 -4.82 9.91 0.61
CA GLU A 250 -4.96 10.71 -0.60
C GLU A 250 -4.68 12.18 -0.27
N ILE A 251 -4.02 12.90 -1.18
CA ILE A 251 -3.75 14.32 -1.01
C ILE A 251 -4.14 15.11 -2.26
N HIS A 252 -4.79 16.24 -2.00
CA HIS A 252 -5.35 17.12 -3.00
C HIS A 252 -4.52 18.41 -3.11
N LEU A 253 -3.95 18.72 -4.27
CA LEU A 253 -3.41 20.06 -4.55
C LEU A 253 -4.56 21.01 -4.85
N HIS A 254 -5.02 21.71 -3.81
CA HIS A 254 -6.11 22.68 -3.90
C HIS A 254 -5.93 23.68 -5.07
N SER A 255 -6.98 23.88 -5.85
CA SER A 255 -6.98 24.75 -7.03
C SER A 255 -6.84 26.23 -6.70
N ASP A 256 -7.34 26.64 -5.53
CA ASP A 256 -7.67 28.05 -5.28
C ASP A 256 -6.48 28.89 -4.80
N TYR A 257 -5.37 28.25 -4.39
CA TYR A 257 -4.15 28.92 -3.94
C TYR A 257 -2.89 28.16 -4.36
N ILE A 258 -2.51 28.33 -5.62
CA ILE A 258 -1.50 27.51 -6.32
C ILE A 258 -0.18 27.42 -5.56
N ASP A 259 0.54 28.53 -5.39
CA ASP A 259 1.89 28.51 -4.80
C ASP A 259 1.85 28.08 -3.33
N LYS A 260 0.80 28.47 -2.60
CA LYS A 260 0.60 28.09 -1.19
C LYS A 260 0.35 26.59 -1.05
N SER A 261 -0.36 25.95 -1.99
CA SER A 261 -0.63 24.51 -1.94
C SER A 261 0.64 23.68 -2.12
N ILE A 262 1.55 24.13 -2.99
CA ILE A 262 2.85 23.50 -3.26
C ILE A 262 3.76 23.59 -2.04
N GLU A 263 3.92 24.80 -1.48
CA GLU A 263 4.73 25.02 -0.28
C GLU A 263 4.20 24.21 0.90
N ARG A 264 2.89 24.28 1.16
CA ARG A 264 2.21 23.50 2.21
C ARG A 264 2.41 22.00 2.04
N THR A 265 2.36 21.50 0.80
CA THR A 265 2.63 20.08 0.52
C THR A 265 4.05 19.71 0.89
N HIS A 266 5.04 20.53 0.54
CA HIS A 266 6.43 20.29 0.95
C HIS A 266 6.57 20.28 2.48
N GLU A 267 5.98 21.25 3.17
CA GLU A 267 5.99 21.34 4.63
C GLU A 267 5.37 20.09 5.28
N LEU A 268 4.24 19.62 4.75
CA LEU A 268 3.58 18.41 5.23
C LEU A 268 4.46 17.16 5.10
N PHE A 269 5.11 16.95 3.96
CA PHE A 269 6.02 15.81 3.81
C PHE A 269 7.29 15.92 4.66
N GLU A 270 7.77 17.14 4.92
CA GLU A 270 8.84 17.36 5.90
C GLU A 270 8.37 17.05 7.33
N LEU A 271 7.10 17.33 7.68
CA LEU A 271 6.50 16.90 8.96
C LEU A 271 6.45 15.37 9.09
N PHE A 272 6.05 14.66 8.04
CA PHE A 272 6.10 13.18 8.02
C PHE A 272 7.54 12.68 8.26
N ARG A 273 8.52 13.26 7.59
CA ARG A 273 9.93 12.89 7.74
C ARG A 273 10.45 13.18 9.15
N ALA A 274 10.12 14.34 9.72
CA ALA A 274 10.48 14.71 11.10
C ALA A 274 9.87 13.76 12.14
N ASN A 275 8.79 13.06 11.78
CA ASN A 275 8.12 12.05 12.59
C ASN A 275 8.47 10.59 12.21
N ASN A 276 9.60 10.39 11.52
CA ASN A 276 10.16 9.08 11.16
C ASN A 276 9.35 8.27 10.14
N TYR A 277 8.51 8.92 9.33
CA TYR A 277 7.84 8.26 8.23
C TYR A 277 8.68 8.29 6.95
N VAL A 278 8.62 7.20 6.19
CA VAL A 278 9.18 7.09 4.85
C VAL A 278 8.12 6.61 3.87
N ILE A 279 8.14 7.18 2.67
CA ILE A 279 7.25 6.81 1.57
C ILE A 279 7.71 5.48 1.00
N PHE A 280 6.83 4.47 1.02
CA PHE A 280 7.05 3.19 0.35
C PHE A 280 6.23 3.03 -0.92
N HIS A 281 5.11 3.75 -1.03
CA HIS A 281 4.27 3.76 -2.23
C HIS A 281 3.80 5.17 -2.57
N LYS A 282 3.66 5.44 -3.86
CA LYS A 282 3.00 6.60 -4.43
C LYS A 282 2.26 6.16 -5.69
N GLU A 283 0.99 6.49 -5.80
CA GLU A 283 0.23 6.31 -7.04
C GLU A 283 -0.58 7.56 -7.37
N VAL A 284 -0.94 7.67 -8.64
CA VAL A 284 -1.74 8.75 -9.17
C VAL A 284 -3.21 8.41 -8.98
N ASN A 285 -4.03 9.37 -8.55
CA ASN A 285 -5.48 9.19 -8.60
C ASN A 285 -5.89 9.21 -10.09
N LEU A 286 -6.64 8.20 -10.53
CA LEU A 286 -6.96 8.02 -11.94
C LEU A 286 -7.97 9.05 -12.48
N ASP A 287 -8.74 9.69 -11.61
CA ASP A 287 -9.75 10.68 -11.97
C ASP A 287 -9.17 12.10 -12.05
N ASP A 288 -8.28 12.49 -11.12
CA ASP A 288 -7.48 13.72 -11.23
C ASP A 288 -5.97 13.43 -11.13
N PRO A 289 -5.35 12.98 -12.23
CA PRO A 289 -3.94 12.57 -12.22
C PRO A 289 -2.94 13.72 -12.13
N ARG A 290 -3.42 14.97 -12.06
CA ARG A 290 -2.59 16.17 -11.96
C ARG A 290 -2.55 16.72 -10.55
N ASN A 291 -3.69 16.74 -9.86
CA ASN A 291 -3.80 17.37 -8.56
C ASN A 291 -4.01 16.38 -7.42
N VAL A 292 -4.33 15.12 -7.68
CA VAL A 292 -4.66 14.15 -6.62
C VAL A 292 -3.76 12.93 -6.70
N PHE A 293 -3.11 12.62 -5.59
CA PHE A 293 -2.18 11.51 -5.48
C PHE A 293 -2.41 10.74 -4.19
N GLU A 294 -2.16 9.44 -4.25
CA GLU A 294 -2.19 8.59 -3.09
C GLU A 294 -0.78 8.23 -2.64
N PHE A 295 -0.59 8.19 -1.33
CA PHE A 295 0.68 7.84 -0.70
C PHE A 295 0.49 6.78 0.36
N ALA A 296 1.49 5.91 0.47
CA ALA A 296 1.60 4.97 1.57
C ALA A 296 2.96 5.11 2.25
N LEU A 297 2.90 5.36 3.56
CA LEU A 297 4.06 5.64 4.39
C LEU A 297 4.14 4.61 5.50
N ILE A 298 5.37 4.30 5.90
CA ILE A 298 5.65 3.43 7.03
C ILE A 298 6.55 4.17 8.02
N ARG A 299 6.23 4.03 9.32
CA ARG A 299 7.06 4.55 10.39
C ARG A 299 8.24 3.62 10.67
N LEU A 300 9.42 4.21 10.76
CA LEU A 300 10.65 3.54 11.19
C LEU A 300 11.10 4.05 12.56
N ASN A 301 12.03 3.32 13.18
CA ASN A 301 12.66 3.81 14.39
C ASN A 301 13.57 5.00 14.06
N ALA A 302 13.71 5.96 14.99
CA ALA A 302 14.61 7.10 14.82
C ALA A 302 16.06 6.67 14.49
N ALA A 303 16.50 5.51 14.99
CA ALA A 303 17.82 4.93 14.71
C ALA A 303 18.06 4.61 13.22
N PHE A 304 17.02 4.44 12.41
CA PHE A 304 17.16 4.32 10.97
C PHE A 304 17.79 5.58 10.34
N PHE A 305 17.43 6.75 10.87
CA PHE A 305 17.85 8.04 10.30
C PHE A 305 19.20 8.51 10.83
N THR A 306 19.68 7.94 11.95
CA THR A 306 20.99 8.29 12.47
C THR A 306 22.11 7.73 11.59
N SER A 307 23.15 8.53 11.39
CA SER A 307 24.33 8.19 10.63
C SER A 307 25.22 7.25 11.42
N GLN A 308 24.90 5.95 11.43
CA GLN A 308 25.91 4.93 11.65
C GLN A 308 26.35 4.38 10.29
N LEU A 309 27.39 5.02 9.74
CA LEU A 309 28.35 4.36 8.87
C LEU A 309 29.66 4.27 9.65
#